data_AF-A0AAP2GBW9-F1
#
_entry.id   AF-A0AAP2GBW9-F1
#
_cell.length_a   1.000
_cell.length_b   1.000
_cell.length_c   1.000
_cell.angle_alpha   90.00
_cell.angle_beta   90.00
_cell.angle_gamma   90.00
#
_symmetry.space_group_name_H-M   'P 1'
#
loop_
_entity.id
_entity.type
_entity.pdbx_description
1 polymer ?
#
loop_
_entity_poly.entity_id
_entity_poly.type
_entity_poly.pdbx_seq_one_letter_code
_entity_poly.pdbx_strand_id
1 'polypeptide(L)'
;MKKWNLMMRCFILLMFCIGVCGTVLAQPTIKNDAAAKKVTFGNGRLSLTLDYDKKATVTQLTVNGQHVIQHNAGVYSMLRTRNAQYTTLSLSSEPSVATTGNTVTVNGIAYGDKDLSIQETWKFTVTHDNIRFDIDRTTSKPVTAEDIGSPVFTFDRINTWEGAYQDYGGLAWFYLFNKKRDTYGVRSSTSEFWNSKTNNGLTISVSAPGKQIAMDYS
;
A
#
# COMPACT_ATOMS: atom_id res chain seq x y z
N MET A 1 64.18 -27.34 15.18
CA MET A 1 62.79 -27.87 15.05
C MET A 1 61.75 -27.02 15.81
N LYS A 2 61.70 -25.68 15.64
CA LYS A 2 60.75 -24.82 16.38
C LYS A 2 60.01 -23.76 15.55
N LYS A 3 60.31 -23.60 14.26
CA LYS A 3 59.71 -22.54 13.41
C LYS A 3 58.48 -22.97 12.59
N TRP A 4 58.18 -24.27 12.48
CA TRP A 4 57.06 -24.76 11.66
C TRP A 4 55.68 -24.68 12.36
N ASN A 5 55.65 -24.67 13.70
CA ASN A 5 54.38 -24.73 14.46
C ASN A 5 53.64 -23.38 14.58
N LEU A 6 54.27 -22.26 14.21
CA LEU A 6 53.65 -20.94 14.31
C LEU A 6 52.89 -20.55 13.03
N MET A 7 53.37 -21.00 11.86
CA MET A 7 52.75 -20.68 10.58
C MET A 7 51.44 -21.45 10.33
N MET A 8 51.28 -22.63 10.93
CA MET A 8 50.07 -23.46 10.79
C MET A 8 48.93 -23.02 11.72
N ARG A 9 49.22 -22.24 12.77
CA ARG A 9 48.21 -21.67 13.67
C ARG A 9 47.60 -20.36 13.15
N CYS A 10 48.34 -19.61 12.32
CA CYS A 10 47.78 -18.43 11.64
C CYS A 10 46.81 -18.80 10.51
N PHE A 11 46.95 -19.98 9.91
CA PHE A 11 46.06 -20.41 8.81
C PHE A 11 44.68 -20.88 9.29
N ILE A 12 44.58 -21.40 10.52
CA ILE A 12 43.32 -21.87 11.10
C ILE A 12 42.49 -20.72 11.70
N LEU A 13 43.12 -19.60 12.07
CA LEU A 13 42.43 -18.42 12.60
C LEU A 13 41.87 -17.49 11.50
N LEU A 14 42.32 -17.62 10.25
CA LEU A 14 41.81 -16.82 9.12
C LEU A 14 40.58 -17.44 8.44
N MET A 15 40.23 -18.70 8.77
CA MET A 15 39.17 -19.47 8.11
C MET A 15 37.86 -19.56 8.91
N PHE A 16 37.71 -18.74 9.96
CA PHE A 16 36.51 -18.70 10.81
C PHE A 16 35.71 -17.37 10.70
N CYS A 17 36.06 -16.51 9.74
CA CYS A 17 35.34 -15.24 9.49
C CYS A 17 34.51 -15.26 8.20
N ILE A 18 34.35 -16.41 7.55
CA ILE A 18 33.48 -16.58 6.39
C ILE A 18 32.26 -17.36 6.85
N GLY A 19 31.13 -16.69 6.99
CA GLY A 19 29.85 -17.41 7.07
C GLY A 19 28.90 -16.97 8.18
N VAL A 20 28.64 -15.68 8.33
CA VAL A 20 27.27 -15.21 8.60
C VAL A 20 27.08 -13.90 7.85
N CYS A 21 26.95 -13.98 6.53
CA CYS A 21 26.26 -12.91 5.80
C CYS A 21 24.77 -13.10 6.08
N GLY A 22 24.38 -12.80 7.33
CA GLY A 22 22.98 -12.71 7.68
C GLY A 22 22.42 -11.58 6.85
N THR A 23 21.48 -11.88 5.97
CA THR A 23 20.64 -10.86 5.35
C THR A 23 19.98 -10.11 6.50
N VAL A 24 20.49 -8.90 6.81
CA VAL A 24 19.83 -8.00 7.73
C VAL A 24 18.51 -7.65 7.06
N LEU A 25 17.44 -8.34 7.48
CA LEU A 25 16.11 -8.03 6.98
C LEU A 25 15.85 -6.57 7.34
N ALA A 26 15.61 -5.76 6.31
CA ALA A 26 15.31 -4.35 6.48
C ALA A 26 14.09 -4.24 7.40
N GLN A 27 14.31 -3.66 8.59
CA GLN A 27 13.27 -3.52 9.59
C GLN A 27 12.19 -2.55 9.09
N PRO A 28 10.92 -2.76 9.49
CA PRO A 28 9.89 -1.76 9.30
C PRO A 28 10.36 -0.39 9.80
N THR A 29 10.16 0.64 8.97
CA THR A 29 10.39 2.03 9.33
C THR A 29 9.04 2.70 9.49
N ILE A 30 8.84 3.42 10.59
CA ILE A 30 7.65 4.24 10.84
C ILE A 30 8.10 5.54 11.47
N LYS A 31 7.72 6.66 10.88
CA LYS A 31 8.01 8.01 11.36
C LYS A 31 6.74 8.84 11.28
N ASN A 32 6.21 9.23 12.44
CA ASN A 32 5.09 10.16 12.54
C ASN A 32 5.59 11.59 12.76
N ASP A 33 5.25 12.49 11.84
CA ASP A 33 5.38 13.93 11.98
C ASP A 33 4.01 14.52 12.35
N ALA A 34 3.78 14.65 13.66
CA ALA A 34 2.50 15.14 14.19
C ALA A 34 2.25 16.62 13.89
N ALA A 35 3.29 17.42 13.69
CA ALA A 35 3.17 18.83 13.35
C ALA A 35 2.74 18.99 11.88
N ALA A 36 3.34 18.21 10.98
CA ALA A 36 2.97 18.20 9.57
C ALA A 36 1.75 17.32 9.26
N LYS A 37 1.20 16.61 10.26
CA LYS A 37 0.09 15.66 10.13
C LYS A 37 0.36 14.60 9.05
N LYS A 38 1.57 14.05 9.06
CA LYS A 38 2.00 13.02 8.11
C LYS A 38 2.69 11.87 8.83
N VAL A 39 2.40 10.64 8.40
CA VAL A 39 3.12 9.45 8.85
C VAL A 39 3.73 8.76 7.64
N THR A 40 5.05 8.56 7.69
CA THR A 40 5.78 7.82 6.66
C THR A 40 6.14 6.45 7.20
N PHE A 41 5.81 5.39 6.47
CA PHE A 41 6.05 4.02 6.90
C PHE A 41 6.36 3.09 5.73
N GLY A 42 7.16 2.07 5.97
CA GLY A 42 7.65 1.22 4.89
C GLY A 42 8.63 0.14 5.32
N ASN A 43 9.08 -0.64 4.34
CA ASN A 43 10.13 -1.63 4.46
C ASN A 43 11.23 -1.35 3.42
N GLY A 44 12.11 -2.33 3.17
CA GLY A 44 13.22 -2.16 2.21
C GLY A 44 12.78 -1.94 0.75
N ARG A 45 11.51 -2.18 0.40
CA ARG A 45 10.98 -2.09 -0.98
C ARG A 45 9.84 -1.08 -1.12
N LEU A 46 9.01 -0.93 -0.11
CA LEU A 46 7.83 -0.06 -0.13
C LEU A 46 7.98 1.06 0.89
N SER A 47 7.64 2.28 0.49
CA SER A 47 7.52 3.41 1.42
C SER A 47 6.28 4.23 1.08
N LEU A 48 5.44 4.47 2.09
CA LEU A 48 4.18 5.19 1.99
C LEU A 48 4.23 6.43 2.88
N THR A 49 3.64 7.53 2.41
CA THR A 49 3.35 8.71 3.25
C THR A 49 1.85 8.93 3.31
N LEU A 50 1.27 8.71 4.48
CA LEU A 50 -0.11 9.02 4.78
C LEU A 50 -0.21 10.44 5.34
N ASP A 51 -1.13 11.21 4.77
CA ASP A 51 -1.49 12.56 5.20
C ASP A 51 -2.84 12.50 5.90
N TYR A 52 -2.88 13.04 7.12
CA TYR A 52 -4.04 13.06 7.99
C TYR A 52 -4.50 14.48 8.39
N ASP A 53 -4.07 15.51 7.65
CA ASP A 53 -4.55 16.89 7.83
C ASP A 53 -5.94 17.08 7.21
N LYS A 54 -7.00 16.89 8.00
CA LYS A 54 -8.41 16.94 7.57
C LYS A 54 -8.71 16.08 6.34
N LYS A 55 -7.97 14.99 6.20
CA LYS A 55 -8.12 13.95 5.17
C LYS A 55 -7.56 12.64 5.72
N ALA A 56 -7.73 11.56 4.99
CA ALA A 56 -7.01 10.31 5.19
C ALA A 56 -6.67 9.77 3.80
N THR A 57 -5.42 9.96 3.39
CA THR A 57 -4.93 9.51 2.08
C THR A 57 -3.45 9.17 2.14
N VAL A 58 -3.04 8.15 1.40
CA VAL A 58 -1.63 7.92 1.08
C VAL A 58 -1.25 8.79 -0.10
N THR A 59 -0.54 9.89 0.15
CA THR A 59 -0.16 10.89 -0.85
C THR A 59 1.14 10.54 -1.58
N GLN A 60 1.94 9.63 -1.00
CA GLN A 60 3.14 9.11 -1.65
C GLN A 60 3.23 7.60 -1.50
N LEU A 61 3.59 6.93 -2.60
CA LEU A 61 3.98 5.52 -2.63
C LEU A 61 5.25 5.41 -3.45
N THR A 62 6.25 4.76 -2.86
CA THR A 62 7.54 4.47 -3.48
C THR A 62 7.73 2.96 -3.54
N VAL A 63 8.12 2.46 -4.71
CA VAL A 63 8.43 1.05 -4.96
C VAL A 63 9.88 0.96 -5.42
N ASN A 64 10.71 0.24 -4.66
CA ASN A 64 12.16 0.09 -4.89
C ASN A 64 12.87 1.43 -5.18
N GLY A 65 12.53 2.48 -4.43
CA GLY A 65 13.11 3.82 -4.59
C GLY A 65 12.50 4.67 -5.71
N GLN A 66 11.63 4.13 -6.56
CA GLN A 66 10.88 4.89 -7.56
C GLN A 66 9.55 5.37 -6.98
N HIS A 67 9.26 6.67 -7.09
CA HIS A 67 7.94 7.17 -6.76
C HIS A 67 6.92 6.80 -7.84
N VAL A 68 5.79 6.24 -7.41
CA VAL A 68 4.71 5.77 -8.29
C VAL A 68 3.38 6.48 -7.98
N ILE A 69 3.27 7.08 -6.79
CA ILE A 69 2.24 8.02 -6.38
C ILE A 69 2.95 9.20 -5.70
N GLN A 70 2.66 10.44 -6.11
CA GLN A 70 3.15 11.70 -5.54
C GLN A 70 2.14 12.85 -5.74
N HIS A 71 0.89 12.65 -5.36
CA HIS A 71 -0.12 13.69 -5.47
C HIS A 71 -1.19 13.59 -4.38
N ASN A 72 -1.99 14.65 -4.24
CA ASN A 72 -2.91 14.82 -3.09
C ASN A 72 -4.07 13.82 -3.04
N ALA A 73 -4.42 13.15 -4.14
CA ALA A 73 -5.49 12.15 -4.14
C ALA A 73 -4.95 10.78 -3.70
N GLY A 74 -3.88 10.31 -4.37
CA GLY A 74 -3.14 9.10 -4.04
C GLY A 74 -4.03 7.90 -3.76
N VAL A 75 -3.95 7.33 -2.56
CA VAL A 75 -4.80 6.21 -2.11
C VAL A 75 -5.84 6.69 -1.11
N TYR A 76 -7.13 6.50 -1.42
CA TYR A 76 -8.24 7.02 -0.61
C TYR A 76 -9.50 6.15 -0.69
N SER A 77 -10.42 6.29 0.27
CA SER A 77 -11.72 5.62 0.23
C SER A 77 -12.76 6.49 -0.48
N MET A 78 -13.66 5.87 -1.23
CA MET A 78 -14.77 6.52 -1.94
C MET A 78 -16.05 5.71 -1.81
N LEU A 79 -17.18 6.41 -1.66
CA LEU A 79 -18.52 5.85 -1.83
C LEU A 79 -19.36 6.84 -2.65
N ARG A 80 -19.93 6.37 -3.77
CA ARG A 80 -20.85 7.15 -4.59
C ARG A 80 -22.24 6.54 -4.51
N THR A 81 -23.22 7.41 -4.30
CA THR A 81 -24.65 7.13 -4.42
C THR A 81 -25.19 7.91 -5.61
N ARG A 82 -26.46 7.70 -5.95
CA ARG A 82 -27.17 8.50 -6.96
C ARG A 82 -27.05 10.01 -6.74
N ASN A 83 -27.03 10.44 -5.48
CA ASN A 83 -27.18 11.86 -5.12
C ASN A 83 -25.87 12.54 -4.73
N ALA A 84 -24.85 11.76 -4.36
CA ALA A 84 -23.64 12.30 -3.74
C ALA A 84 -22.45 11.34 -3.85
N GLN A 85 -21.25 11.92 -3.81
CA GLN A 85 -19.98 11.21 -3.70
C GLN A 85 -19.27 11.65 -2.42
N TYR A 86 -18.82 10.68 -1.64
CA TYR A 86 -18.13 10.89 -0.37
C TYR A 86 -16.73 10.29 -0.47
N THR A 87 -15.71 11.01 0.02
CA THR A 87 -14.31 10.56 -0.03
C THR A 87 -13.55 10.90 1.24
N THR A 88 -12.48 10.18 1.51
CA THR A 88 -11.55 10.52 2.61
C THR A 88 -10.57 11.64 2.26
N LEU A 89 -10.68 12.26 1.08
CA LEU A 89 -9.83 13.38 0.67
C LEU A 89 -10.20 14.70 1.36
N SER A 90 -11.37 14.76 1.99
CA SER A 90 -11.83 15.90 2.78
C SER A 90 -12.71 15.39 3.92
N LEU A 91 -12.26 15.59 5.16
CA LEU A 91 -12.94 15.18 6.38
C LEU A 91 -13.41 16.40 7.16
N SER A 92 -14.49 16.24 7.92
CA SER A 92 -15.00 17.28 8.81
C SER A 92 -14.13 17.48 10.05
N SER A 93 -13.33 16.47 10.41
CA SER A 93 -12.40 16.48 11.53
C SER A 93 -11.10 15.75 11.20
N GLU A 94 -10.02 16.10 11.89
CA GLU A 94 -8.74 15.40 11.78
C GLU A 94 -8.83 14.01 12.42
N PRO A 95 -8.43 12.94 11.69
CA PRO A 95 -8.23 11.64 12.29
C PRO A 95 -7.09 11.64 13.31
N SER A 96 -7.13 10.69 14.24
CA SER A 96 -6.00 10.42 15.13
C SER A 96 -5.11 9.31 14.56
N VAL A 97 -3.79 9.47 14.71
CA VAL A 97 -2.80 8.47 14.28
C VAL A 97 -2.04 7.92 15.48
N ALA A 98 -1.99 6.60 15.59
CA ALA A 98 -1.20 5.87 16.57
C ALA A 98 -0.21 4.93 15.87
N THR A 99 1.02 4.88 16.37
CA THR A 99 2.09 4.01 15.84
C THR A 99 2.56 3.06 16.94
N THR A 100 2.44 1.74 16.72
CA THR A 100 2.84 0.72 17.70
C THR A 100 3.59 -0.40 16.98
N GLY A 101 4.87 -0.58 17.31
CA GLY A 101 5.71 -1.58 16.64
C GLY A 101 5.79 -1.33 15.14
N ASN A 102 5.33 -2.29 14.35
CA ASN A 102 5.26 -2.23 12.88
C ASN A 102 3.88 -1.81 12.34
N THR A 103 3.03 -1.23 13.19
CA THR A 103 1.66 -0.88 12.84
C THR A 103 1.43 0.63 12.88
N VAL A 104 0.71 1.14 11.89
CA VAL A 104 0.09 2.48 11.89
C VAL A 104 -1.43 2.31 11.92
N THR A 105 -2.08 2.89 12.91
CA THR A 105 -3.55 2.90 13.02
C THR A 105 -4.06 4.33 12.89
N VAL A 106 -5.00 4.56 11.99
CA VAL A 106 -5.70 5.83 11.80
C VAL A 106 -7.15 5.64 12.21
N ASN A 107 -7.55 6.29 13.29
CA ASN A 107 -8.91 6.18 13.86
C ASN A 107 -9.69 7.49 13.66
N GLY A 108 -11.02 7.37 13.62
CA GLY A 108 -11.92 8.51 13.55
C GLY A 108 -11.96 9.14 12.16
N ILE A 109 -11.77 8.34 11.11
CA ILE A 109 -11.93 8.80 9.73
C ILE A 109 -13.44 8.93 9.46
N ALA A 110 -13.97 10.13 9.63
CA ALA A 110 -15.39 10.45 9.48
C ALA A 110 -15.64 11.27 8.22
N TYR A 111 -16.47 10.77 7.32
CA TYR A 111 -16.88 11.46 6.10
C TYR A 111 -18.34 11.16 5.75
N GLY A 112 -18.89 11.91 4.79
CA GLY A 112 -20.32 11.88 4.49
C GLY A 112 -20.99 13.21 4.76
N ASP A 113 -22.30 13.17 4.95
CA ASP A 113 -23.14 14.33 5.22
C ASP A 113 -24.23 14.02 6.27
N LYS A 114 -25.22 14.91 6.37
CA LYS A 114 -26.36 14.77 7.29
C LYS A 114 -27.22 13.53 7.01
N ASP A 115 -27.23 13.04 5.77
CA ASP A 115 -28.09 11.96 5.34
C ASP A 115 -27.37 10.61 5.47
N LEU A 116 -26.06 10.57 5.22
CA LEU A 116 -25.23 9.37 5.34
C LEU A 116 -23.89 9.71 6.00
N SER A 117 -23.62 9.11 7.17
CA SER A 117 -22.31 9.17 7.80
C SER A 117 -21.56 7.86 7.59
N ILE A 118 -20.28 7.96 7.24
CA ILE A 118 -19.37 6.85 7.01
C ILE A 118 -18.18 7.03 7.96
N GLN A 119 -17.87 5.96 8.69
CA GLN A 119 -16.78 5.92 9.65
C GLN A 119 -15.81 4.81 9.25
N GLU A 120 -14.52 5.14 9.23
CA GLU A 120 -13.46 4.18 8.94
C GLU A 120 -12.37 4.17 10.02
N THR A 121 -11.78 2.98 10.17
CA THR A 121 -10.49 2.79 10.84
C THR A 121 -9.54 2.13 9.85
N TRP A 122 -8.39 2.74 9.63
CA TRP A 122 -7.34 2.18 8.78
C TRP A 122 -6.23 1.61 9.64
N LYS A 123 -5.79 0.39 9.32
CA LYS A 123 -4.64 -0.23 9.96
C LYS A 123 -3.66 -0.70 8.89
N PHE A 124 -2.44 -0.18 8.97
CA PHE A 124 -1.31 -0.61 8.15
C PHE A 124 -0.39 -1.46 9.01
N THR A 125 -0.14 -2.70 8.61
CA THR A 125 0.84 -3.58 9.25
C THR A 125 2.00 -3.80 8.28
N VAL A 126 3.17 -3.27 8.62
CA VAL A 126 4.37 -3.37 7.79
C VAL A 126 5.09 -4.68 8.09
N THR A 127 5.30 -5.51 7.08
CA THR A 127 6.14 -6.71 7.17
C THR A 127 7.41 -6.51 6.33
N HIS A 128 8.30 -7.50 6.36
CA HIS A 128 9.52 -7.49 5.56
C HIS A 128 9.24 -7.33 4.05
N ASP A 129 8.21 -8.01 3.52
CA ASP A 129 7.96 -8.10 2.08
C ASP A 129 6.74 -7.29 1.61
N ASN A 130 5.81 -6.95 2.50
CA ASN A 130 4.56 -6.29 2.12
C ASN A 130 4.07 -5.33 3.21
N ILE A 131 3.01 -4.59 2.86
CA ILE A 131 2.25 -3.78 3.80
C ILE A 131 0.80 -4.22 3.68
N ARG A 132 0.27 -4.77 4.78
CA ARG A 132 -1.15 -5.12 4.87
C ARG A 132 -1.95 -3.87 5.23
N PHE A 133 -2.96 -3.54 4.43
CA PHE A 133 -3.87 -2.43 4.67
C PHE A 133 -5.27 -2.97 4.96
N ASP A 134 -5.67 -2.93 6.23
CA ASP A 134 -7.03 -3.26 6.67
C ASP A 134 -7.88 -1.99 6.77
N ILE A 135 -9.10 -2.04 6.23
CA ILE A 135 -10.12 -1.00 6.37
C ILE A 135 -11.32 -1.61 7.07
N ASP A 136 -11.63 -1.12 8.26
CA ASP A 136 -12.94 -1.31 8.89
C ASP A 136 -13.83 -0.12 8.52
N ARG A 137 -15.03 -0.39 7.99
CA ARG A 137 -15.98 0.64 7.57
C ARG A 137 -17.36 0.34 8.15
N THR A 138 -17.96 1.37 8.72
CA THR A 138 -19.38 1.37 9.10
C THR A 138 -20.11 2.53 8.45
N THR A 139 -21.42 2.35 8.24
CA THR A 139 -22.32 3.37 7.69
C THR A 139 -23.47 3.56 8.66
N SER A 140 -23.98 4.79 8.79
CA SER A 140 -25.06 5.09 9.73
C SER A 140 -26.39 4.39 9.39
N LYS A 141 -26.56 3.96 8.15
CA LYS A 141 -27.73 3.24 7.64
C LYS A 141 -27.35 2.43 6.40
N PRO A 142 -28.14 1.39 6.03
CA PRO A 142 -27.97 0.71 4.75
C PRO A 142 -27.99 1.70 3.58
N VAL A 143 -27.07 1.53 2.63
CA VAL A 143 -26.92 2.41 1.46
C VAL A 143 -26.79 1.59 0.18
N THR A 144 -27.47 2.04 -0.87
CA THR A 144 -27.22 1.57 -2.23
C THR A 144 -26.13 2.44 -2.83
N ALA A 145 -24.94 1.87 -3.00
CA ALA A 145 -23.84 2.52 -3.69
C ALA A 145 -23.91 2.21 -5.19
N GLU A 146 -23.67 3.22 -6.01
CA GLU A 146 -23.44 3.07 -7.45
C GLU A 146 -21.97 2.73 -7.73
N ASP A 147 -21.07 3.11 -6.81
CA ASP A 147 -19.63 2.93 -6.92
C ASP A 147 -18.97 2.94 -5.54
N ILE A 148 -17.96 2.10 -5.35
CA ILE A 148 -17.22 1.99 -4.08
C ILE A 148 -15.73 1.77 -4.38
N GLY A 149 -14.90 2.63 -3.80
CA GLY A 149 -13.45 2.45 -3.71
C GLY A 149 -13.03 2.18 -2.27
N SER A 150 -12.45 1.00 -2.01
CA SER A 150 -12.04 0.57 -0.66
C SER A 150 -10.70 -0.19 -0.68
N PRO A 151 -9.58 0.47 -1.03
CA PRO A 151 -9.45 1.87 -1.45
C PRO A 151 -9.36 2.04 -2.99
N VAL A 152 -9.36 3.29 -3.45
CA VAL A 152 -8.93 3.71 -4.80
C VAL A 152 -7.43 3.95 -4.78
N PHE A 153 -6.69 3.48 -5.79
CA PHE A 153 -5.28 3.83 -6.01
C PHE A 153 -5.16 4.72 -7.25
N THR A 154 -4.59 5.92 -7.08
CA THR A 154 -4.32 6.82 -8.20
C THR A 154 -2.81 6.91 -8.41
N PHE A 155 -2.31 6.32 -9.50
CA PHE A 155 -0.89 6.41 -9.88
C PHE A 155 -0.60 7.69 -10.65
N ASP A 156 0.63 8.21 -10.53
CA ASP A 156 1.01 9.51 -11.13
C ASP A 156 0.89 9.53 -12.65
N ARG A 157 1.21 8.40 -13.29
CA ARG A 157 1.23 8.27 -14.74
C ARG A 157 0.80 6.87 -15.15
N ILE A 158 -0.04 6.81 -16.18
CA ILE A 158 -0.48 5.53 -16.76
C ILE A 158 0.69 4.72 -17.34
N ASN A 159 1.75 5.39 -17.79
CA ASN A 159 2.94 4.75 -18.37
C ASN A 159 4.00 4.34 -17.32
N THR A 160 3.72 4.52 -16.03
CA THR A 160 4.57 3.99 -14.96
C THR A 160 4.52 2.46 -14.92
N TRP A 161 3.39 1.87 -15.32
CA TRP A 161 3.13 0.46 -15.18
C TRP A 161 2.64 -0.14 -16.49
N GLU A 162 3.15 -1.32 -16.82
CA GLU A 162 2.35 -2.34 -17.47
C GLU A 162 1.51 -3.06 -16.38
N GLY A 163 0.29 -3.50 -16.68
CA GLY A 163 -0.59 -4.08 -15.65
C GLY A 163 -1.57 -5.13 -16.18
N ALA A 164 -1.99 -6.03 -15.29
CA ALA A 164 -2.96 -7.10 -15.57
C ALA A 164 -3.79 -7.47 -14.32
N TYR A 165 -5.04 -7.90 -14.54
CA TYR A 165 -5.83 -8.61 -13.52
C TYR A 165 -5.59 -10.11 -13.63
N GLN A 166 -5.39 -10.77 -12.49
CA GLN A 166 -5.25 -12.23 -12.40
C GLN A 166 -6.48 -12.80 -11.67
N ASP A 167 -7.06 -13.91 -12.14
CA ASP A 167 -7.89 -14.85 -11.33
C ASP A 167 -8.63 -15.90 -12.19
N TYR A 168 -8.65 -15.80 -13.51
CA TYR A 168 -9.25 -16.84 -14.38
C TYR A 168 -8.43 -17.11 -15.65
N GLY A 169 -7.62 -18.19 -15.61
CA GLY A 169 -7.11 -18.86 -16.80
C GLY A 169 -5.67 -18.59 -17.22
N GLY A 170 -4.88 -17.83 -16.45
CA GLY A 170 -3.43 -17.65 -16.72
C GLY A 170 -3.09 -16.89 -18.01
N LEU A 171 -4.10 -16.39 -18.73
CA LEU A 171 -3.92 -15.42 -19.80
C LEU A 171 -4.04 -14.04 -19.16
N ALA A 172 -2.91 -13.35 -19.01
CA ALA A 172 -2.93 -11.92 -18.73
C ALA A 172 -3.70 -11.26 -19.88
N TRP A 173 -4.93 -10.80 -19.64
CA TRP A 173 -5.74 -10.16 -20.68
C TRP A 173 -5.02 -8.85 -21.08
N PHE A 174 -4.35 -8.94 -22.23
CA PHE A 174 -3.08 -8.28 -22.52
C PHE A 174 -3.20 -6.76 -22.71
N TYR A 175 -2.32 -5.98 -22.07
CA TYR A 175 -1.87 -4.67 -22.58
C TYR A 175 -2.91 -3.56 -22.84
N LEU A 176 -4.10 -3.59 -22.22
CA LEU A 176 -5.15 -2.58 -22.50
C LEU A 176 -5.06 -1.31 -21.65
N PHE A 177 -4.31 -1.29 -20.56
CA PHE A 177 -4.35 -0.17 -19.61
C PHE A 177 -3.33 0.95 -19.93
N ASN A 178 -3.09 1.24 -21.21
CA ASN A 178 -2.12 2.26 -21.61
C ASN A 178 -2.77 3.61 -21.99
N LYS A 179 -4.11 3.70 -21.99
CA LYS A 179 -4.85 4.95 -22.19
C LYS A 179 -5.90 5.16 -21.11
N LYS A 180 -6.11 6.42 -20.76
CA LYS A 180 -7.17 6.87 -19.87
C LYS A 180 -8.53 6.51 -20.50
N ARG A 181 -9.40 5.82 -19.76
CA ARG A 181 -10.73 5.27 -20.14
C ARG A 181 -10.78 3.86 -20.74
N ASP A 182 -9.69 3.10 -20.71
CA ASP A 182 -9.79 1.66 -20.90
C ASP A 182 -10.30 1.04 -19.59
N THR A 183 -11.63 1.07 -19.42
CA THR A 183 -12.30 0.57 -18.20
C THR A 183 -12.61 -0.91 -18.32
N TYR A 184 -12.11 -1.72 -17.38
CA TYR A 184 -12.38 -3.14 -17.35
C TYR A 184 -12.57 -3.61 -15.91
N GLY A 185 -13.82 -3.92 -15.55
CA GLY A 185 -14.17 -4.49 -14.25
C GLY A 185 -14.13 -6.00 -14.30
N VAL A 186 -13.34 -6.64 -13.44
CA VAL A 186 -13.28 -8.09 -13.30
C VAL A 186 -13.60 -8.48 -11.87
N ARG A 187 -14.23 -9.64 -11.69
CA ARG A 187 -14.25 -10.36 -10.41
C ARG A 187 -12.86 -10.93 -10.13
N SER A 188 -11.92 -10.04 -9.88
CA SER A 188 -10.55 -10.35 -9.50
C SER A 188 -10.29 -9.78 -8.12
N SER A 189 -9.53 -10.53 -7.35
CA SER A 189 -9.02 -10.19 -6.05
C SER A 189 -7.57 -9.70 -6.10
N THR A 190 -6.93 -9.70 -7.28
CA THR A 190 -5.51 -9.35 -7.43
C THR A 190 -5.23 -8.56 -8.71
N SER A 191 -4.56 -7.42 -8.55
CA SER A 191 -3.95 -6.64 -9.63
C SER A 191 -2.43 -6.74 -9.55
N GLU A 192 -1.78 -6.98 -10.69
CA GLU A 192 -0.34 -6.98 -10.80
C GLU A 192 0.11 -5.84 -11.73
N PHE A 193 1.07 -5.07 -11.28
CA PHE A 193 1.72 -4.01 -12.03
C PHE A 193 3.21 -4.32 -12.13
N TRP A 194 3.78 -4.17 -13.32
CA TRP A 194 5.22 -4.29 -13.53
C TRP A 194 5.74 -3.15 -14.40
N ASN A 195 7.03 -2.89 -14.34
CA ASN A 195 7.71 -1.97 -15.23
C ASN A 195 8.90 -2.67 -15.87
N SER A 196 8.77 -3.01 -17.14
CA SER A 196 9.78 -3.75 -17.92
C SER A 196 11.13 -3.02 -18.03
N LYS A 197 11.14 -1.69 -17.85
CA LYS A 197 12.35 -0.85 -17.96
C LYS A 197 13.09 -0.72 -16.63
N THR A 198 12.37 -0.70 -15.52
CA THR A 198 12.96 -0.54 -14.18
C THR A 198 13.01 -1.85 -13.38
N ASN A 199 12.38 -2.92 -13.90
CA ASN A 199 12.20 -4.20 -13.22
C ASN A 199 11.44 -4.08 -11.89
N ASN A 200 10.62 -3.03 -11.74
CA ASN A 200 9.74 -2.87 -10.59
C ASN A 200 8.48 -3.69 -10.74
N GLY A 201 7.97 -4.20 -9.62
CA GLY A 201 6.71 -4.92 -9.55
C GLY A 201 5.93 -4.50 -8.31
N LEU A 202 4.61 -4.41 -8.45
CA LEU A 202 3.68 -4.13 -7.37
C LEU A 202 2.46 -5.03 -7.52
N THR A 203 2.16 -5.82 -6.50
CA THR A 203 0.93 -6.61 -6.43
C THR A 203 0.01 -5.98 -5.40
N ILE A 204 -1.25 -5.78 -5.78
CA ILE A 204 -2.34 -5.38 -4.89
C ILE A 204 -3.32 -6.54 -4.83
N SER A 205 -3.40 -7.20 -3.69
CA SER A 205 -4.34 -8.29 -3.43
C SER A 205 -5.34 -7.89 -2.35
N VAL A 206 -6.59 -8.26 -2.54
CA VAL A 206 -7.72 -7.90 -1.67
C VAL A 206 -8.37 -9.18 -1.15
N SER A 207 -8.72 -9.18 0.13
CA SER A 207 -9.49 -10.24 0.76
C SER A 207 -10.62 -9.62 1.57
N ALA A 208 -11.84 -10.13 1.36
CA ALA A 208 -13.05 -9.71 2.05
C ALA A 208 -13.89 -10.95 2.38
N PRO A 209 -13.61 -11.65 3.49
CA PRO A 209 -14.27 -12.91 3.83
C PRO A 209 -15.79 -12.79 3.85
N GLY A 210 -16.48 -13.71 3.16
CA GLY A 210 -17.94 -13.72 3.06
C GLY A 210 -18.54 -12.58 2.23
N LYS A 211 -17.72 -11.82 1.49
CA LYS A 211 -18.14 -10.74 0.58
C LYS A 211 -17.71 -11.04 -0.85
N GLN A 212 -18.29 -10.29 -1.79
CA GLN A 212 -17.86 -10.30 -3.19
C GLN A 212 -16.83 -9.21 -3.40
N ILE A 213 -15.82 -9.49 -4.23
CA ILE A 213 -14.74 -8.57 -4.58
C ILE A 213 -14.82 -8.31 -6.08
N ALA A 214 -14.62 -7.06 -6.45
CA ALA A 214 -14.37 -6.64 -7.81
C ALA A 214 -13.27 -5.58 -7.79
N MET A 215 -12.50 -5.52 -8.87
CA MET A 215 -11.54 -4.47 -9.11
C MET A 215 -11.88 -3.77 -10.43
N ASP A 216 -11.67 -2.47 -10.47
CA ASP A 216 -11.82 -1.64 -11.66
C ASP A 216 -10.55 -0.80 -11.89
N TYR A 217 -10.27 -0.51 -13.15
CA TYR A 217 -9.13 0.27 -13.64
C TYR A 217 -9.67 1.24 -14.68
N SER A 218 -9.20 2.50 -14.70
CA SER A 218 -9.72 3.55 -15.58
C SER A 218 -8.69 4.59 -15.99
#